data_AF-A0A0J8U1W2-F1
#
_entry.id   AF-A0A0J8U1W2-F1
#
_cell.length_a   1.000
_cell.length_b   1.000
_cell.length_c   1.000
_cell.angle_alpha   90.00
_cell.angle_beta   90.00
_cell.angle_gamma   90.00
#
_symmetry.space_group_name_H-M   'P 1'
#
loop_
_entity.id
_entity.type
_entity.pdbx_description
1 polymer ?
#
loop_
_entity_poly.entity_id
_entity_poly.type
_entity_poly.pdbx_seq_one_letter_code
_entity_poly.pdbx_strand_id
1 'polypeptide(L)'
;MVCAALLVAGVTSCATHTATQTRTARIEVVPEALTQPKFSVTRFHYLPEVRAGGRYPDQNWVDLYLPGGTHAFNSIPLVVLIHGGGWKSTMGAGVFDGLARELTSRGMAVYNIEYRRVGSGGGWPTTFTDVARAMDYVAQVNLRYPQLAIDDALVVGHSAGAQLAVWASTRHDLHGDEVGSRPVFRPTRVISLAGPLDMVYAATHGDKHIAAVLGGRPSEVPKRYASVDPIQNLDPRVPVIAVHGTLDTVVAPANSRRYVAALDKLGGRAGLVLLPGENHTSIMSSRSPGFREVLRLITTTSKAQPDQLPMK
;
A
#
# COMPACT_ATOMS: atom_id res chain seq x y z
N MET A 1 79.44 -24.78 -71.14
CA MET A 1 79.88 -26.17 -71.38
C MET A 1 80.38 -26.71 -70.04
N VAL A 2 79.85 -27.85 -69.58
CA VAL A 2 80.20 -28.60 -68.34
C VAL A 2 79.80 -27.87 -67.03
N CYS A 3 78.91 -28.31 -66.14
CA CYS A 3 78.41 -29.59 -65.58
C CYS A 3 78.75 -29.66 -64.08
N ALA A 4 77.77 -30.17 -63.32
CA ALA A 4 77.91 -30.91 -62.05
C ALA A 4 78.36 -30.12 -60.79
N ALA A 5 77.97 -30.45 -59.56
CA ALA A 5 76.93 -31.31 -58.99
C ALA A 5 76.99 -31.18 -57.45
N LEU A 6 75.95 -31.70 -56.80
CA LEU A 6 75.94 -32.41 -55.51
C LEU A 6 75.93 -31.64 -54.16
N LEU A 7 74.87 -32.00 -53.42
CA LEU A 7 74.60 -31.82 -51.98
C LEU A 7 75.71 -32.34 -51.06
N VAL A 8 75.84 -31.72 -49.87
CA VAL A 8 75.91 -32.44 -48.58
C VAL A 8 75.22 -31.60 -47.49
N ALA A 9 74.42 -32.28 -46.65
CA ALA A 9 73.75 -31.74 -45.48
C ALA A 9 74.69 -31.63 -44.26
N GLY A 10 74.49 -30.60 -43.44
CA GLY A 10 75.15 -30.44 -42.14
C GLY A 10 74.19 -29.79 -41.15
N VAL A 11 73.74 -30.57 -40.16
CA VAL A 11 72.81 -30.17 -39.11
C VAL A 11 73.56 -29.32 -38.09
N THR A 12 73.08 -28.11 -37.79
CA THR A 12 73.47 -27.39 -36.57
C THR A 12 72.25 -26.75 -35.92
N SER A 13 72.01 -27.18 -34.69
CA SER A 13 70.94 -26.75 -33.80
C SER A 13 71.19 -25.32 -33.33
N CYS A 14 70.25 -24.41 -33.59
CA CYS A 14 70.18 -23.10 -32.94
C CYS A 14 68.97 -23.10 -31.99
N ALA A 15 69.25 -23.20 -30.70
CA ALA A 15 68.27 -22.98 -29.66
C ALA A 15 67.88 -21.49 -29.65
N THR A 16 66.61 -21.21 -29.92
CA THR A 16 66.03 -19.87 -29.77
C THR A 16 65.32 -19.80 -28.42
N HIS A 17 65.79 -18.92 -27.54
CA HIS A 17 65.12 -18.59 -26.28
C HIS A 17 63.86 -17.77 -26.58
N THR A 18 62.69 -18.41 -26.53
CA THR A 18 61.40 -17.72 -26.46
C THR A 18 61.06 -17.46 -25.00
N ALA A 19 61.19 -16.20 -24.57
CA ALA A 19 60.73 -15.77 -23.25
C ALA A 19 59.21 -15.96 -23.16
N THR A 20 58.75 -16.91 -22.34
CA THR A 20 57.34 -17.10 -22.03
C THR A 20 56.89 -15.95 -21.14
N GLN A 21 56.20 -14.95 -21.71
CA GLN A 21 55.47 -13.97 -20.90
C GLN A 21 54.34 -14.69 -20.16
N THR A 22 54.58 -15.02 -18.89
CA THR A 22 53.51 -15.46 -18.00
C THR A 22 52.60 -14.27 -17.73
N ARG A 23 51.53 -14.13 -18.50
CA ARG A 23 50.42 -13.24 -18.15
C ARG A 23 49.71 -13.80 -16.92
N THR A 24 50.14 -13.38 -15.74
CA THR A 24 49.33 -13.54 -14.53
C THR A 24 48.15 -12.58 -14.64
N ALA A 25 47.00 -13.12 -15.04
CA ALA A 25 45.74 -12.41 -14.88
C ALA A 25 45.51 -12.22 -13.38
N ARG A 26 45.71 -11.00 -12.88
CA ARG A 26 45.18 -10.61 -11.57
C ARG A 26 43.66 -10.60 -11.71
N ILE A 27 43.02 -11.61 -11.13
CA ILE A 27 41.59 -11.52 -10.82
C ILE A 27 41.51 -10.54 -9.65
N GLU A 28 41.26 -9.26 -9.94
CA GLU A 28 40.74 -8.35 -8.94
C GLU A 28 39.32 -8.81 -8.62
N VAL A 29 39.18 -9.54 -7.51
CA VAL A 29 37.90 -9.65 -6.83
C VAL A 29 37.63 -8.26 -6.28
N VAL A 30 37.01 -7.40 -7.10
CA VAL A 30 36.29 -6.24 -6.56
C VAL A 30 35.25 -6.86 -5.64
N PRO A 31 35.29 -6.61 -4.31
CA PRO A 31 34.16 -6.95 -3.49
C PRO A 31 33.04 -6.11 -4.07
N GLU A 32 32.15 -6.73 -4.82
CA GLU A 32 30.82 -6.21 -5.00
C GLU A 32 30.31 -6.12 -3.57
N ALA A 33 30.48 -4.94 -2.96
CA ALA A 33 29.89 -4.62 -1.69
C ALA A 33 28.44 -5.04 -1.88
N LEU A 34 28.03 -6.12 -1.22
CA LEU A 34 26.67 -6.64 -1.29
C LEU A 34 25.80 -5.48 -0.84
N THR A 35 25.36 -4.67 -1.80
CA THR A 35 24.57 -3.50 -1.53
C THR A 35 23.30 -4.08 -0.98
N GLN A 36 23.10 -3.94 0.34
CA GLN A 36 21.86 -4.39 0.96
C GLN A 36 20.72 -3.81 0.12
N PRO A 37 19.73 -4.63 -0.26
CA PRO A 37 18.63 -4.13 -1.06
C PRO A 37 18.03 -2.91 -0.35
N LYS A 38 17.75 -1.85 -1.11
CA LYS A 38 17.24 -0.57 -0.57
C LYS A 38 16.00 -0.77 0.33
N PHE A 39 15.28 -1.86 0.11
CA PHE A 39 14.21 -2.38 0.95
C PHE A 39 14.00 -3.88 0.71
N SER A 40 13.34 -4.55 1.64
CA SER A 40 12.82 -5.92 1.46
C SER A 40 11.30 -5.91 1.30
N VAL A 41 10.76 -6.92 0.61
CA VAL A 41 9.31 -7.17 0.56
C VAL A 41 9.05 -8.56 1.15
N THR A 42 8.15 -8.66 2.12
CA THR A 42 7.76 -9.93 2.74
C THR A 42 6.25 -10.07 2.73
N ARG A 43 5.75 -11.16 2.15
CA ARG A 43 4.33 -11.49 2.12
C ARG A 43 3.92 -12.26 3.37
N PHE A 44 2.82 -11.85 3.99
CA PHE A 44 2.15 -12.61 5.06
C PHE A 44 0.73 -12.95 4.66
N HIS A 45 0.25 -14.13 5.09
CA HIS A 45 -1.14 -14.52 4.95
C HIS A 45 -1.82 -14.35 6.32
N TYR A 46 -2.80 -13.46 6.39
CA TYR A 46 -3.45 -13.08 7.65
C TYR A 46 -4.67 -13.96 7.99
N LEU A 47 -5.07 -14.84 7.07
CA LEU A 47 -5.99 -15.94 7.36
C LEU A 47 -5.18 -17.24 7.39
N PRO A 48 -5.42 -18.14 8.37
CA PRO A 48 -4.88 -19.49 8.29
C PRO A 48 -5.41 -20.15 7.01
N GLU A 49 -4.55 -20.93 6.34
CA GLU A 49 -4.89 -21.63 5.09
C GLU A 49 -6.27 -22.30 5.22
N VAL A 50 -7.23 -21.80 4.46
CA VAL A 50 -8.51 -22.49 4.29
C VAL A 50 -8.16 -23.78 3.56
N ARG A 51 -8.44 -24.92 4.23
CA ARG A 51 -8.24 -26.30 3.75
C ARG A 51 -8.37 -26.41 2.22
N ALA A 52 -7.48 -27.20 1.62
CA ALA A 52 -7.48 -27.55 0.20
C ALA A 52 -8.91 -27.72 -0.35
N GLY A 53 -9.30 -26.84 -1.28
CA GLY A 53 -10.65 -26.80 -1.88
C GLY A 53 -11.33 -25.42 -1.86
N GLY A 54 -10.81 -24.44 -1.11
CA GLY A 54 -11.26 -23.05 -1.19
C GLY A 54 -10.80 -22.37 -2.49
N ARG A 55 -11.72 -21.77 -3.25
CA ARG A 55 -11.46 -21.16 -4.57
C ARG A 55 -10.57 -19.90 -4.58
N TYR A 56 -10.06 -19.43 -3.43
CA TYR A 56 -9.45 -18.08 -3.33
C TYR A 56 -8.30 -17.93 -2.30
N PRO A 57 -7.27 -18.80 -2.26
CA PRO A 57 -6.14 -18.62 -1.34
C PRO A 57 -5.27 -17.38 -1.63
N ASP A 58 -5.36 -16.81 -2.83
CA ASP A 58 -4.43 -15.77 -3.31
C ASP A 58 -4.86 -14.32 -3.01
N GLN A 59 -5.89 -14.11 -2.17
CA GLN A 59 -6.48 -12.78 -1.93
C GLN A 59 -6.53 -12.38 -0.45
N ASN A 60 -5.85 -13.12 0.43
CA ASN A 60 -5.80 -12.84 1.87
C ASN A 60 -4.37 -12.75 2.35
N TRP A 61 -3.66 -11.77 1.81
CA TRP A 61 -2.28 -11.50 2.15
C TRP A 61 -2.01 -10.01 2.30
N VAL A 62 -0.86 -9.72 2.89
CA VAL A 62 -0.29 -8.38 2.99
C VAL A 62 1.17 -8.44 2.55
N ASP A 63 1.61 -7.43 1.82
CA ASP A 63 3.03 -7.25 1.51
C ASP A 63 3.59 -6.15 2.42
N LEU A 64 4.58 -6.52 3.23
CA LEU A 64 5.37 -5.60 4.03
C LEU A 64 6.60 -5.17 3.23
N TYR A 65 6.65 -3.91 2.84
CA TYR A 65 7.84 -3.25 2.31
C TYR A 65 8.57 -2.60 3.49
N LEU A 66 9.83 -2.99 3.69
CA LEU A 66 10.62 -2.55 4.84
C LEU A 66 11.92 -1.88 4.34
N PRO A 67 12.21 -0.63 4.74
CA PRO A 67 13.48 0.02 4.40
C PRO A 67 14.68 -0.82 4.84
N GLY A 68 15.71 -0.90 3.99
CA GLY A 68 16.94 -1.63 4.31
C GLY A 68 17.72 -0.98 5.47
N GLY A 69 18.74 -1.69 5.97
CA GLY A 69 19.59 -1.21 7.07
C GLY A 69 19.12 -1.62 8.47
N THR A 70 19.90 -1.23 9.48
CA THR A 70 19.59 -1.47 10.90
C THR A 70 18.71 -0.36 11.43
N HIS A 71 17.62 -0.73 12.10
CA HIS A 71 16.64 0.20 12.67
C HIS A 71 16.46 -0.09 14.16
N ALA A 72 16.26 0.96 14.95
CA ALA A 72 15.95 0.82 16.37
C ALA A 72 14.51 0.33 16.57
N PHE A 73 14.21 -0.15 17.78
CA PHE A 73 12.83 -0.43 18.20
C PHE A 73 11.93 0.79 17.96
N ASN A 74 10.71 0.57 17.44
CA ASN A 74 9.69 1.61 17.28
C ASN A 74 10.17 2.89 16.54
N SER A 75 11.01 2.73 15.50
CA SER A 75 11.67 3.87 14.83
C SER A 75 11.23 4.10 13.39
N ILE A 76 10.58 3.13 12.75
CA ILE A 76 10.11 3.23 11.37
C ILE A 76 8.61 3.52 11.37
N PRO A 77 8.16 4.67 10.83
CA PRO A 77 6.74 4.95 10.64
C PRO A 77 6.05 3.87 9.78
N LEU A 78 4.92 3.35 10.25
CA LEU A 78 4.12 2.39 9.51
C LEU A 78 3.03 3.11 8.70
N VAL A 79 2.99 2.83 7.39
CA VAL A 79 1.90 3.24 6.50
C VAL A 79 1.16 2.00 6.00
N VAL A 80 -0.11 1.87 6.37
CA VAL A 80 -1.01 0.83 5.86
C VAL A 80 -1.67 1.33 4.59
N LEU A 81 -1.61 0.57 3.50
CA LEU A 81 -2.26 0.90 2.24
C LEU A 81 -3.45 -0.03 1.95
N ILE A 82 -4.56 0.56 1.53
CA ILE A 82 -5.77 -0.17 1.10
C ILE A 82 -6.18 0.28 -0.30
N HIS A 83 -6.08 -0.64 -1.26
CA HIS A 83 -6.34 -0.33 -2.66
C HIS A 83 -7.83 -0.15 -2.98
N GLY A 84 -8.11 0.61 -4.04
CA GLY A 84 -9.44 0.84 -4.59
C GLY A 84 -9.88 -0.21 -5.62
N GLY A 85 -10.76 0.19 -6.54
CA GLY A 85 -11.30 -0.68 -7.60
C GLY A 85 -12.80 -0.97 -7.47
N GLY A 86 -13.54 -0.12 -6.75
CA GLY A 86 -14.99 -0.27 -6.56
C GLY A 86 -15.39 -1.59 -5.91
N TRP A 87 -14.52 -2.13 -5.04
CA TRP A 87 -14.67 -3.45 -4.42
C TRP A 87 -14.87 -4.62 -5.40
N LYS A 88 -14.52 -4.46 -6.68
CA LYS A 88 -14.61 -5.50 -7.71
C LYS A 88 -13.27 -6.20 -7.87
N SER A 89 -13.31 -7.49 -8.18
CA SER A 89 -12.13 -8.33 -8.42
C SER A 89 -11.40 -8.06 -9.74
N THR A 90 -11.41 -6.81 -10.23
CA THR A 90 -10.72 -6.38 -11.46
C THR A 90 -9.33 -5.78 -11.17
N MET A 91 -9.08 -5.37 -9.93
CA MET A 91 -7.81 -4.82 -9.46
C MET A 91 -7.53 -5.33 -8.04
N GLY A 92 -6.25 -5.48 -7.71
CA GLY A 92 -5.77 -5.91 -6.39
C GLY A 92 -4.70 -4.96 -5.85
N ALA A 93 -4.07 -5.32 -4.74
CA ALA A 93 -3.07 -4.51 -4.03
C ALA A 93 -1.85 -4.14 -4.88
N GLY A 94 -1.57 -4.89 -5.95
CA GLY A 94 -0.47 -4.61 -6.89
C GLY A 94 -0.55 -3.24 -7.56
N VAL A 95 -1.74 -2.62 -7.64
CA VAL A 95 -1.87 -1.24 -8.17
C VAL A 95 -1.14 -0.20 -7.30
N PHE A 96 -0.81 -0.54 -6.06
CA PHE A 96 -0.07 0.30 -5.13
C PHE A 96 1.42 -0.03 -5.03
N ASP A 97 1.95 -1.00 -5.78
CA ASP A 97 3.37 -1.38 -5.72
C ASP A 97 4.32 -0.20 -5.94
N GLY A 98 3.99 0.68 -6.90
CA GLY A 98 4.76 1.88 -7.17
C GLY A 98 4.75 2.87 -6.00
N LEU A 99 3.57 3.09 -5.41
CA LEU A 99 3.43 3.96 -4.23
C LEU A 99 4.16 3.36 -3.02
N ALA A 100 4.03 2.06 -2.78
CA ALA A 100 4.68 1.37 -1.68
C ALA A 100 6.21 1.50 -1.77
N ARG A 101 6.80 1.31 -2.96
CA ARG A 101 8.24 1.50 -3.20
C ARG A 101 8.67 2.94 -2.97
N GLU A 102 7.88 3.91 -3.44
CA GLU A 102 8.18 5.34 -3.28
C GLU A 102 8.09 5.79 -1.82
N LEU A 103 7.14 5.27 -1.04
CA LEU A 103 7.07 5.55 0.39
C LEU A 103 8.21 4.84 1.15
N THR A 104 8.55 3.61 0.76
CA THR A 104 9.64 2.87 1.41
C THR A 104 10.99 3.54 1.18
N SER A 105 11.24 4.09 -0.01
CA SER A 105 12.46 4.86 -0.30
C SER A 105 12.60 6.14 0.55
N ARG A 106 11.50 6.60 1.16
CA ARG A 106 11.42 7.78 2.04
C ARG A 106 11.50 7.41 3.54
N GLY A 107 11.82 6.16 3.84
CA GLY A 107 12.06 5.65 5.21
C GLY A 107 10.81 5.22 5.96
N MET A 108 9.70 4.93 5.26
CA MET A 108 8.49 4.36 5.86
C MET A 108 8.45 2.85 5.65
N ALA A 109 7.90 2.10 6.60
CA ALA A 109 7.45 0.74 6.34
C ALA A 109 6.06 0.81 5.71
N VAL A 110 5.80 0.01 4.68
CA VAL A 110 4.51 -0.01 3.99
C VAL A 110 3.87 -1.38 4.13
N TYR A 111 2.65 -1.41 4.64
CA TYR A 111 1.84 -2.61 4.81
C TYR A 111 0.68 -2.58 3.81
N ASN A 112 0.87 -3.21 2.66
CA ASN A 112 -0.07 -3.15 1.53
C ASN A 112 -1.06 -4.33 1.59
N ILE A 113 -2.35 -4.04 1.79
CA ILE A 113 -3.38 -5.06 2.06
C ILE A 113 -4.05 -5.52 0.77
N GLU A 114 -4.10 -6.83 0.57
CA GLU A 114 -4.97 -7.51 -0.39
C GLU A 114 -6.16 -8.15 0.35
N TYR A 115 -7.37 -8.04 -0.20
CA TYR A 115 -8.61 -8.53 0.42
C TYR A 115 -9.59 -9.12 -0.61
N ARG A 116 -10.49 -10.03 -0.22
CA ARG A 116 -11.47 -10.56 -1.17
C ARG A 116 -12.51 -9.52 -1.57
N ARG A 117 -12.91 -9.55 -2.84
CA ARG A 117 -13.77 -8.55 -3.51
C ARG A 117 -14.98 -9.20 -4.18
N VAL A 118 -15.95 -8.38 -4.56
CA VAL A 118 -17.09 -8.82 -5.38
C VAL A 118 -16.57 -9.43 -6.69
N GLY A 119 -17.03 -10.63 -7.01
CA GLY A 119 -16.53 -11.44 -8.13
C GLY A 119 -15.48 -12.48 -7.74
N SER A 120 -14.93 -12.42 -6.52
CA SER A 120 -13.88 -13.34 -6.06
C SER A 120 -14.06 -13.77 -4.59
N GLY A 121 -15.32 -13.94 -4.17
CA GLY A 121 -15.70 -14.40 -2.83
C GLY A 121 -15.81 -13.31 -1.76
N GLY A 122 -15.63 -12.04 -2.12
CA GLY A 122 -15.87 -10.87 -1.25
C GLY A 122 -17.31 -10.34 -1.33
N GLY A 123 -17.47 -9.06 -1.01
CA GLY A 123 -18.78 -8.45 -0.72
C GLY A 123 -19.13 -8.56 0.76
N TRP A 124 -20.35 -8.20 1.12
CA TRP A 124 -20.81 -8.25 2.50
C TRP A 124 -20.94 -9.69 3.02
N PRO A 125 -20.45 -9.99 4.24
CA PRO A 125 -19.57 -9.19 5.09
C PRO A 125 -18.08 -9.44 4.80
N THR A 126 -17.76 -10.42 3.96
CA THR A 126 -16.41 -10.95 3.72
C THR A 126 -15.34 -9.91 3.44
N THR A 127 -15.59 -8.93 2.57
CA THR A 127 -14.60 -7.86 2.27
C THR A 127 -14.22 -7.07 3.52
N PHE A 128 -15.20 -6.71 4.34
CA PHE A 128 -15.01 -5.95 5.58
C PHE A 128 -14.32 -6.81 6.64
N THR A 129 -14.72 -8.08 6.78
CA THR A 129 -14.06 -9.05 7.65
C THR A 129 -12.59 -9.24 7.27
N ASP A 130 -12.27 -9.33 5.98
CA ASP A 130 -10.90 -9.51 5.50
C ASP A 130 -10.02 -8.30 5.82
N VAL A 131 -10.52 -7.09 5.58
CA VAL A 131 -9.79 -5.85 5.91
C VAL A 131 -9.60 -5.72 7.42
N ALA A 132 -10.63 -5.99 8.23
CA ALA A 132 -10.52 -5.97 9.68
C ALA A 132 -9.44 -6.95 10.18
N ARG A 133 -9.41 -8.18 9.65
CA ARG A 133 -8.41 -9.18 10.00
C ARG A 133 -7.00 -8.79 9.53
N ALA A 134 -6.86 -8.24 8.33
CA ALA A 134 -5.58 -7.73 7.85
C ALA A 134 -5.05 -6.60 8.75
N MET A 135 -5.90 -5.66 9.14
CA MET A 135 -5.55 -4.61 10.09
C MET A 135 -5.09 -5.18 11.43
N ASP A 136 -5.83 -6.13 12.00
CA ASP A 136 -5.48 -6.74 13.29
C ASP A 136 -4.20 -7.61 13.19
N TYR A 137 -3.86 -8.11 12.01
CA TYR A 137 -2.64 -8.87 11.76
C TYR A 137 -1.36 -8.01 11.81
N VAL A 138 -1.48 -6.67 11.80
CA VAL A 138 -0.34 -5.76 12.07
C VAL A 138 0.35 -6.11 13.40
N ALA A 139 -0.40 -6.50 14.43
CA ALA A 139 0.16 -6.92 15.72
C ALA A 139 1.09 -8.15 15.57
N GLN A 140 0.72 -9.12 14.72
CA GLN A 140 1.54 -10.31 14.46
C GLN A 140 2.80 -9.99 13.66
N VAL A 141 2.69 -9.04 12.72
CA VAL A 141 3.86 -8.56 11.98
C VAL A 141 4.81 -7.79 12.90
N ASN A 142 4.30 -6.96 13.81
CA ASN A 142 5.15 -6.20 14.74
C ASN A 142 5.98 -7.10 15.68
N LEU A 143 5.48 -8.28 16.05
CA LEU A 143 6.26 -9.26 16.82
C LEU A 143 7.52 -9.73 16.08
N ARG A 144 7.50 -9.75 14.75
CA ARG A 144 8.65 -10.11 13.90
C ARG A 144 9.49 -8.92 13.49
N TYR A 145 8.88 -7.73 13.44
CA TYR A 145 9.51 -6.48 13.03
C TYR A 145 9.26 -5.39 14.09
N PRO A 146 9.90 -5.49 15.27
CA PRO A 146 9.64 -4.58 16.39
C PRO A 146 10.15 -3.14 16.16
N GLN A 147 10.85 -2.90 15.05
CA GLN A 147 11.21 -1.55 14.60
C GLN A 147 10.02 -0.75 14.04
N LEU A 148 8.87 -1.39 13.77
CA LEU A 148 7.68 -0.72 13.24
C LEU A 148 6.99 0.10 14.33
N ALA A 149 6.72 1.38 14.02
CA ALA A 149 5.97 2.26 14.89
C ALA A 149 4.45 2.10 14.68
N ILE A 150 3.91 1.01 15.23
CA ILE A 150 2.50 0.65 15.02
C ILE A 150 1.53 1.52 15.82
N ASP A 151 1.96 2.03 16.98
CA ASP A 151 1.12 2.87 17.85
C ASP A 151 0.89 4.27 17.28
N ASP A 152 1.58 4.61 16.18
CA ASP A 152 1.37 5.86 15.44
C ASP A 152 1.19 5.64 13.92
N ALA A 153 0.60 4.49 13.57
CA ALA A 153 0.44 4.12 12.17
C ALA A 153 -0.56 5.01 11.42
N LEU A 154 -0.21 5.33 10.17
CA LEU A 154 -1.06 6.02 9.20
C LEU A 154 -1.73 5.00 8.29
N VAL A 155 -3.05 5.09 8.11
CA VAL A 155 -3.77 4.34 7.07
C VAL A 155 -4.05 5.24 5.87
N VAL A 156 -3.77 4.74 4.67
CA VAL A 156 -4.05 5.44 3.42
C VAL A 156 -4.87 4.51 2.53
N GLY A 157 -5.92 5.04 1.93
CA GLY A 157 -6.68 4.29 0.94
C GLY A 157 -7.07 5.15 -0.25
N HIS A 158 -7.34 4.50 -1.38
CA HIS A 158 -7.88 5.14 -2.59
C HIS A 158 -9.27 4.62 -2.93
N SER A 159 -10.20 5.51 -3.29
CA SER A 159 -11.54 5.13 -3.75
C SER A 159 -12.25 4.23 -2.74
N ALA A 160 -12.70 3.04 -3.16
CA ALA A 160 -13.21 1.98 -2.27
C ALA A 160 -12.28 1.68 -1.07
N GLY A 161 -10.96 1.66 -1.28
CA GLY A 161 -9.98 1.47 -0.23
C GLY A 161 -9.89 2.66 0.74
N ALA A 162 -10.21 3.86 0.29
CA ALA A 162 -10.27 5.05 1.15
C ALA A 162 -11.48 5.02 2.10
N GLN A 163 -12.61 4.48 1.64
CA GLN A 163 -13.75 4.17 2.52
C GLN A 163 -13.34 3.11 3.56
N LEU A 164 -12.74 2.01 3.11
CA LEU A 164 -12.26 0.94 4.00
C LEU A 164 -11.22 1.45 5.00
N ALA A 165 -10.33 2.35 4.61
CA ALA A 165 -9.32 2.94 5.50
C ALA A 165 -9.93 3.76 6.64
N VAL A 166 -10.91 4.62 6.33
CA VAL A 166 -11.58 5.42 7.36
C VAL A 166 -12.41 4.52 8.27
N TRP A 167 -13.24 3.63 7.71
CA TRP A 167 -14.04 2.68 8.49
C TRP A 167 -13.18 1.77 9.39
N ALA A 168 -12.10 1.20 8.84
CA ALA A 168 -11.25 0.27 9.59
C ALA A 168 -10.56 0.93 10.80
N SER A 169 -10.41 2.26 10.76
CA SER A 169 -9.78 3.06 11.81
C SER A 169 -10.76 3.43 12.94
N THR A 170 -12.07 3.39 12.69
CA THR A 170 -13.13 3.67 13.69
C THR A 170 -13.76 2.40 14.28
N ARG A 171 -13.27 1.21 13.91
CA ARG A 171 -13.78 -0.10 14.40
C ARG A 171 -13.83 -0.27 15.91
N HIS A 172 -13.06 0.52 16.66
CA HIS A 172 -13.00 0.43 18.11
C HIS A 172 -14.26 0.96 18.80
N ASP A 173 -15.10 1.72 18.09
CA ASP A 173 -16.42 2.15 18.53
C ASP A 173 -17.54 1.18 18.11
N LEU A 174 -17.23 0.16 17.30
CA LEU A 174 -18.19 -0.88 16.94
C LEU A 174 -18.41 -1.85 18.11
N HIS A 175 -19.63 -2.35 18.26
CA HIS A 175 -20.05 -3.15 19.40
C HIS A 175 -20.62 -4.52 18.99
N GLY A 176 -20.75 -5.41 19.98
CA GLY A 176 -21.45 -6.69 19.79
C GLY A 176 -20.84 -7.58 18.70
N ASP A 177 -21.67 -7.92 17.72
CA ASP A 177 -21.38 -8.78 16.56
C ASP A 177 -21.17 -7.99 15.27
N GLU A 178 -21.05 -6.66 15.35
CA GLU A 178 -20.74 -5.83 14.19
C GLU A 178 -19.43 -6.26 13.52
N VAL A 179 -19.42 -6.18 12.18
CA VAL A 179 -18.29 -6.64 11.38
C VAL A 179 -17.04 -5.86 11.75
N GLY A 180 -15.96 -6.57 12.10
CA GLY A 180 -14.68 -5.94 12.44
C GLY A 180 -14.61 -5.30 13.84
N SER A 181 -15.64 -5.44 14.67
CA SER A 181 -15.61 -4.96 16.07
C SER A 181 -14.49 -5.61 16.89
N ARG A 182 -14.14 -4.97 18.02
CA ARG A 182 -13.07 -5.38 18.95
C ARG A 182 -11.69 -5.48 18.28
N PRO A 183 -11.22 -4.39 17.64
CA PRO A 183 -9.93 -4.39 16.96
C PRO A 183 -8.77 -4.61 17.95
N VAL A 184 -7.77 -5.36 17.49
CA VAL A 184 -6.48 -5.53 18.18
C VAL A 184 -5.53 -4.39 17.84
N PHE A 185 -5.62 -3.88 16.61
CA PHE A 185 -4.79 -2.79 16.10
C PHE A 185 -5.62 -1.53 15.88
N ARG A 186 -5.11 -0.38 16.35
CA ARG A 186 -5.77 0.92 16.27
C ARG A 186 -4.84 1.96 15.65
N PRO A 187 -5.02 2.31 14.37
CA PRO A 187 -4.25 3.39 13.76
C PRO A 187 -4.65 4.75 14.35
N THR A 188 -3.75 5.73 14.28
CA THR A 188 -3.96 7.05 14.88
C THR A 188 -4.46 8.10 13.91
N ARG A 189 -4.37 7.85 12.60
CA ARG A 189 -4.63 8.86 11.56
C ARG A 189 -4.90 8.22 10.20
N VAL A 190 -5.68 8.92 9.37
CA VAL A 190 -6.09 8.43 8.04
C VAL A 190 -5.89 9.50 6.97
N ILE A 191 -5.40 9.08 5.79
CA ILE A 191 -5.52 9.84 4.55
C ILE A 191 -6.48 9.10 3.61
N SER A 192 -7.57 9.78 3.26
CA SER A 192 -8.59 9.26 2.33
C SER A 192 -8.39 9.89 0.94
N LEU A 193 -7.98 9.11 -0.05
CA LEU A 193 -7.78 9.58 -1.43
C LEU A 193 -9.04 9.27 -2.27
N ALA A 194 -9.83 10.29 -2.61
CA ALA A 194 -11.06 10.17 -3.41
C ALA A 194 -12.07 9.13 -2.88
N GLY A 195 -12.26 9.04 -1.56
CA GLY A 195 -13.13 8.04 -0.93
C GLY A 195 -14.63 8.40 -0.94
N PRO A 196 -15.52 7.41 -1.14
CA PRO A 196 -16.95 7.56 -0.87
C PRO A 196 -17.20 7.48 0.64
N LEU A 197 -16.92 8.59 1.34
CA LEU A 197 -17.01 8.68 2.80
C LEU A 197 -18.44 8.89 3.32
N ASP A 198 -19.40 9.14 2.42
CA ASP A 198 -20.84 9.05 2.68
C ASP A 198 -21.43 8.06 1.68
N MET A 199 -21.46 6.78 2.08
CA MET A 199 -21.84 5.68 1.19
C MET A 199 -23.30 5.76 0.75
N VAL A 200 -24.19 6.25 1.61
CA VAL A 200 -25.61 6.46 1.25
C VAL A 200 -25.75 7.55 0.19
N TYR A 201 -25.05 8.67 0.34
CA TYR A 201 -25.01 9.73 -0.67
C TYR A 201 -24.45 9.20 -1.98
N ALA A 202 -23.27 8.56 -1.96
CA ALA A 202 -22.65 8.02 -3.18
C ALA A 202 -23.55 7.01 -3.91
N ALA A 203 -24.18 6.08 -3.18
CA ALA A 203 -25.07 5.07 -3.75
C ALA A 203 -26.32 5.69 -4.40
N THR A 204 -26.88 6.73 -3.81
CA THR A 204 -28.05 7.46 -4.34
C THR A 204 -27.70 8.44 -5.46
N HIS A 205 -26.41 8.74 -5.65
CA HIS A 205 -25.89 9.64 -6.68
C HIS A 205 -25.09 8.93 -7.78
N GLY A 206 -25.37 7.63 -7.98
CA GLY A 206 -24.94 6.89 -9.17
C GLY A 206 -23.86 5.84 -8.95
N ASP A 207 -23.28 5.72 -7.74
CA ASP A 207 -22.31 4.66 -7.45
C ASP A 207 -23.02 3.33 -7.17
N LYS A 208 -23.16 2.52 -8.23
CA LYS A 208 -23.76 1.20 -8.18
C LYS A 208 -22.88 0.16 -7.48
N HIS A 209 -21.58 0.42 -7.29
CA HIS A 209 -20.66 -0.53 -6.67
C HIS A 209 -20.89 -0.68 -5.18
N ILE A 210 -21.38 0.37 -4.52
CA ILE A 210 -21.75 0.34 -3.10
C ILE A 210 -22.89 -0.64 -2.85
N ALA A 211 -23.95 -0.60 -3.67
CA ALA A 211 -25.05 -1.54 -3.55
C ALA A 211 -24.59 -2.99 -3.82
N ALA A 212 -23.68 -3.18 -4.77
CA ALA A 212 -23.12 -4.50 -5.08
C ALA A 212 -22.28 -5.07 -3.92
N VAL A 213 -21.40 -4.26 -3.30
CA VAL A 213 -20.55 -4.74 -2.20
C VAL A 213 -21.36 -4.95 -0.91
N LEU A 214 -22.36 -4.12 -0.63
CA LEU A 214 -23.22 -4.27 0.55
C LEU A 214 -24.36 -5.27 0.34
N GLY A 215 -24.56 -5.76 -0.88
CA GLY A 215 -25.63 -6.70 -1.23
C GLY A 215 -27.04 -6.08 -1.12
N GLY A 216 -27.16 -4.78 -1.40
CA GLY A 216 -28.42 -4.04 -1.40
C GLY A 216 -28.23 -2.51 -1.36
N ARG A 217 -29.27 -1.78 -1.76
CA ARG A 217 -29.37 -0.31 -1.65
C ARG A 217 -29.52 0.13 -0.19
N PRO A 218 -29.29 1.43 0.13
CA PRO A 218 -29.45 1.94 1.50
C PRO A 218 -30.81 1.60 2.13
N SER A 219 -31.89 1.66 1.35
CA SER A 219 -33.25 1.34 1.80
C SER A 219 -33.50 -0.15 2.03
N GLU A 220 -32.69 -1.03 1.45
CA GLU A 220 -32.87 -2.49 1.49
C GLU A 220 -32.05 -3.13 2.62
N VAL A 221 -30.83 -2.60 2.84
CA VAL A 221 -29.90 -3.13 3.84
C VAL A 221 -29.35 -2.03 4.78
N PRO A 222 -30.20 -1.19 5.40
CA PRO A 222 -29.76 -0.01 6.15
C PRO A 222 -28.77 -0.34 7.27
N LYS A 223 -28.94 -1.47 7.96
CA LYS A 223 -28.01 -1.93 9.02
C LYS A 223 -26.60 -2.19 8.50
N ARG A 224 -26.44 -2.61 7.25
CA ARG A 224 -25.11 -2.85 6.64
C ARG A 224 -24.41 -1.52 6.37
N TYR A 225 -25.14 -0.53 5.86
CA TYR A 225 -24.61 0.83 5.68
C TYR A 225 -24.23 1.42 7.04
N ALA A 226 -25.09 1.34 8.05
CA ALA A 226 -24.80 1.84 9.40
C ALA A 226 -23.52 1.24 9.99
N SER A 227 -23.21 -0.03 9.68
CA SER A 227 -22.03 -0.72 10.22
C SER A 227 -20.70 -0.32 9.55
N VAL A 228 -20.71 0.19 8.30
CA VAL A 228 -19.46 0.42 7.54
C VAL A 228 -19.36 1.76 6.82
N ASP A 229 -20.40 2.58 6.83
CA ASP A 229 -20.40 3.91 6.23
C ASP A 229 -19.64 4.90 7.11
N PRO A 230 -18.52 5.50 6.65
CA PRO A 230 -17.71 6.37 7.50
C PRO A 230 -18.47 7.55 8.11
N ILE A 231 -19.38 8.19 7.37
CA ILE A 231 -20.14 9.34 7.90
C ILE A 231 -21.15 8.93 8.99
N GLN A 232 -21.50 7.65 9.08
CA GLN A 232 -22.37 7.11 10.13
C GLN A 232 -21.57 6.60 11.34
N ASN A 233 -20.24 6.50 11.19
CA ASN A 233 -19.29 6.01 12.20
C ASN A 233 -18.19 7.06 12.46
N LEU A 234 -18.59 8.32 12.63
CA LEU A 234 -17.69 9.44 12.88
C LEU A 234 -17.02 9.29 14.25
N ASP A 235 -15.70 9.38 14.29
CA ASP A 235 -14.92 9.46 15.53
C ASP A 235 -14.07 10.74 15.54
N PRO A 236 -14.44 11.76 16.35
CA PRO A 236 -13.67 12.98 16.52
C PRO A 236 -12.21 12.80 16.95
N ARG A 237 -11.86 11.65 17.53
CA ARG A 237 -10.51 11.34 18.03
C ARG A 237 -9.56 10.86 16.95
N VAL A 238 -10.06 10.43 15.79
CA VAL A 238 -9.25 9.93 14.67
C VAL A 238 -9.12 11.02 13.60
N PRO A 239 -7.95 11.69 13.50
CA PRO A 239 -7.59 12.54 12.38
C PRO A 239 -7.87 11.95 11.00
N VAL A 240 -8.59 12.69 10.15
CA VAL A 240 -8.83 12.33 8.75
C VAL A 240 -8.48 13.48 7.81
N ILE A 241 -7.53 13.25 6.91
CA ILE A 241 -7.24 14.15 5.79
C ILE A 241 -7.87 13.56 4.53
N ALA A 242 -8.95 14.18 4.06
CA ALA A 242 -9.58 13.83 2.78
C ALA A 242 -8.91 14.59 1.64
N VAL A 243 -8.40 13.87 0.65
CA VAL A 243 -7.77 14.41 -0.56
C VAL A 243 -8.63 14.06 -1.77
N HIS A 244 -8.99 15.03 -2.60
CA HIS A 244 -9.94 14.80 -3.69
C HIS A 244 -9.64 15.66 -4.92
N GLY A 245 -9.67 15.06 -6.11
CA GLY A 245 -9.55 15.81 -7.37
C GLY A 245 -10.81 16.62 -7.68
N THR A 246 -10.68 17.86 -8.15
CA THR A 246 -11.88 18.71 -8.41
C THR A 246 -12.70 18.26 -9.62
N LEU A 247 -12.13 17.44 -10.51
CA LEU A 247 -12.79 16.91 -11.71
C LEU A 247 -13.14 15.42 -11.56
N ASP A 248 -13.20 14.91 -10.32
CA ASP A 248 -13.62 13.54 -10.06
C ASP A 248 -15.11 13.34 -10.37
N THR A 249 -15.39 12.45 -11.32
CA THR A 249 -16.75 12.06 -11.74
C THR A 249 -17.11 10.63 -11.35
N VAL A 250 -16.18 9.88 -10.75
CA VAL A 250 -16.41 8.51 -10.26
C VAL A 250 -16.91 8.56 -8.83
N VAL A 251 -16.24 9.32 -7.97
CA VAL A 251 -16.70 9.66 -6.64
C VAL A 251 -16.74 11.17 -6.58
N ALA A 252 -17.93 11.77 -6.41
CA ALA A 252 -18.01 13.23 -6.39
C ALA A 252 -17.21 13.81 -5.20
N PRO A 253 -16.48 14.94 -5.36
CA PRO A 253 -15.78 15.63 -4.26
C PRO A 253 -16.69 16.05 -3.11
N ALA A 254 -18.00 16.12 -3.37
CA ALA A 254 -19.02 16.28 -2.36
C ALA A 254 -18.94 15.23 -1.23
N ASN A 255 -18.52 13.98 -1.51
CA ASN A 255 -18.31 12.96 -0.48
C ASN A 255 -17.31 13.42 0.59
N SER A 256 -16.13 13.86 0.17
CA SER A 256 -15.10 14.34 1.09
C SER A 256 -15.54 15.61 1.82
N ARG A 257 -16.21 16.54 1.14
CA ARG A 257 -16.76 17.75 1.77
C ARG A 257 -17.78 17.44 2.85
N ARG A 258 -18.71 16.51 2.58
CA ARG A 258 -19.77 16.10 3.51
C ARG A 258 -19.19 15.45 4.76
N TYR A 259 -18.24 14.53 4.59
CA TYR A 259 -17.58 13.87 5.72
C TYR A 259 -16.80 14.85 6.59
N VAL A 260 -15.95 15.69 5.99
CA VAL A 260 -15.15 16.70 6.72
C VAL A 260 -16.07 17.65 7.49
N ALA A 261 -17.11 18.20 6.83
CA ALA A 261 -18.06 19.08 7.49
C ALA A 261 -18.87 18.40 8.61
N ALA A 262 -19.11 17.09 8.53
CA ALA A 262 -19.79 16.33 9.58
C ALA A 262 -18.86 16.09 10.77
N LEU A 263 -17.59 15.74 10.52
CA LEU A 263 -16.60 15.52 11.58
C LEU A 263 -16.24 16.84 12.30
N ASP A 264 -16.09 17.95 11.56
CA ASP A 264 -15.85 19.29 12.12
C ASP A 264 -16.97 19.72 13.08
N LYS A 265 -18.24 19.41 12.76
CA LYS A 265 -19.39 19.72 13.62
C LYS A 265 -19.35 18.99 14.96
N LEU A 266 -18.65 17.87 15.04
CA LEU A 266 -18.45 17.11 16.28
C LEU A 266 -17.18 17.56 17.04
N GLY A 267 -16.50 18.61 16.57
CA GLY A 267 -15.22 19.05 17.13
C GLY A 267 -14.07 18.08 16.81
N GLY A 268 -14.24 17.23 15.80
CA GLY A 268 -13.21 16.32 15.33
C GLY A 268 -12.14 17.01 14.50
N ARG A 269 -11.04 16.31 14.25
CA ARG A 269 -9.90 16.86 13.50
C ARG A 269 -9.95 16.37 12.05
N ALA A 270 -10.44 17.22 11.15
CA ALA A 270 -10.57 16.89 9.74
C ALA A 270 -9.85 17.91 8.84
N GLY A 271 -9.28 17.42 7.75
CA GLY A 271 -8.68 18.24 6.70
C GLY A 271 -9.27 17.90 5.34
N LEU A 272 -9.47 18.91 4.49
CA LEU A 272 -9.84 18.72 3.09
C LEU A 272 -8.78 19.35 2.18
N VAL A 273 -8.15 18.53 1.34
CA VAL A 273 -7.26 18.99 0.28
C VAL A 273 -7.91 18.70 -1.07
N LEU A 274 -8.25 19.76 -1.80
CA LEU A 274 -8.75 19.64 -3.17
C LEU A 274 -7.61 19.84 -4.14
N LEU A 275 -7.46 18.91 -5.08
CA LEU A 275 -6.43 18.95 -6.11
C LEU A 275 -7.04 19.49 -7.42
N PRO A 276 -6.79 20.76 -7.79
CA PRO A 276 -7.41 21.38 -8.96
C PRO A 276 -7.05 20.64 -10.25
N GLY A 277 -8.05 20.34 -11.06
CA GLY A 277 -7.87 19.69 -12.38
C GLY A 277 -7.63 18.18 -12.32
N GLU A 278 -7.42 17.60 -11.14
CA GLU A 278 -7.27 16.15 -11.00
C GLU A 278 -8.63 15.43 -11.05
N ASN A 279 -8.63 14.22 -11.62
CA ASN A 279 -9.75 13.30 -11.66
C ASN A 279 -9.51 12.08 -10.74
N HIS A 280 -10.43 11.11 -10.75
CA HIS A 280 -10.41 9.95 -9.85
C HIS A 280 -9.11 9.13 -9.87
N THR A 281 -8.49 8.99 -11.04
CA THR A 281 -7.30 8.14 -11.23
C THR A 281 -6.01 8.95 -11.34
N SER A 282 -6.09 10.21 -11.80
CA SER A 282 -4.91 11.04 -12.00
C SER A 282 -4.22 11.37 -10.68
N ILE A 283 -4.95 11.47 -9.56
CA ILE A 283 -4.35 11.66 -8.23
C ILE A 283 -3.39 10.54 -7.81
N MET A 284 -3.51 9.36 -8.42
CA MET A 284 -2.63 8.20 -8.20
C MET A 284 -1.56 8.05 -9.29
N SER A 285 -1.56 8.92 -10.30
CA SER A 285 -0.63 8.84 -11.42
C SER A 285 0.66 9.58 -11.10
N SER A 286 1.80 8.89 -11.18
CA SER A 286 3.13 9.51 -10.97
C SER A 286 3.46 10.67 -11.92
N ARG A 287 2.70 10.81 -13.02
CA ARG A 287 2.83 11.89 -14.00
C ARG A 287 2.01 13.14 -13.65
N SER A 288 1.12 13.06 -12.66
CA SER A 288 0.24 14.16 -12.27
C SER A 288 0.88 15.06 -11.21
N PRO A 289 0.65 16.39 -11.27
CA PRO A 289 1.01 17.30 -10.17
C PRO A 289 0.37 16.90 -8.84
N GLY A 290 -0.89 16.45 -8.84
CA GLY A 290 -1.61 15.99 -7.67
C GLY A 290 -0.93 14.83 -6.94
N PHE A 291 -0.30 13.91 -7.66
CA PHE A 291 0.42 12.79 -7.03
C PHE A 291 1.61 13.23 -6.18
N ARG A 292 2.33 14.31 -6.57
CA ARG A 292 3.41 14.88 -5.74
C ARG A 292 2.88 15.40 -4.41
N GLU A 293 1.70 16.02 -4.44
CA GLU A 293 1.03 16.49 -3.23
C GLU A 293 0.56 15.33 -2.36
N VAL A 294 0.03 14.25 -2.95
CA VAL A 294 -0.30 13.00 -2.24
C VAL A 294 0.93 12.43 -1.53
N LEU A 295 2.07 12.31 -2.23
CA LEU A 295 3.32 11.83 -1.62
C LEU A 295 3.79 12.74 -0.47
N ARG A 296 3.70 14.07 -0.66
CA ARG A 296 4.06 15.04 0.38
C ARG A 296 3.17 14.87 1.61
N LEU A 297 1.85 14.78 1.43
CA LEU A 297 0.89 14.60 2.52
C LEU A 297 1.13 13.30 3.27
N ILE A 298 1.31 12.17 2.57
CA ILE A 298 1.60 10.88 3.24
C ILE A 298 2.91 10.97 4.02
N THR A 299 3.98 11.48 3.40
CA THR A 299 5.32 11.55 4.03
C THR A 299 5.35 12.47 5.25
N THR A 300 4.64 13.60 5.19
CA THR A 300 4.58 14.55 6.31
C THR A 300 3.68 14.04 7.43
N THR A 301 2.51 13.49 7.08
CA THR A 301 1.54 12.95 8.04
C THR A 301 2.07 11.74 8.80
N SER A 302 2.86 10.87 8.15
CA SER A 302 3.44 9.68 8.78
C SER A 302 4.58 10.00 9.77
N LYS A 303 5.19 11.19 9.67
CA LYS A 303 6.30 11.62 10.53
C LYS A 303 5.89 12.67 11.57
N ALA A 304 4.69 13.23 11.43
CA ALA A 304 4.20 14.30 12.29
C ALA A 304 3.63 13.75 13.60
N GLN A 305 3.83 14.48 14.69
CA GLN A 305 3.04 14.24 15.89
C GLN A 305 1.56 14.55 15.62
N PRO A 306 0.60 13.94 16.35
CA PRO A 306 -0.82 14.13 16.08
C PRO A 306 -1.20 15.61 16.05
N ASP A 307 -0.73 16.43 16.97
CA ASP A 307 -1.01 17.88 17.08
C ASP A 307 -0.43 18.72 15.93
N GLN A 308 0.54 18.20 15.18
CA GLN A 308 1.20 18.88 14.06
C GLN A 308 0.56 18.59 12.69
N LEU A 309 -0.50 17.79 12.65
CA LEU A 309 -1.19 17.46 11.41
C LEU A 309 -1.80 18.72 10.76
N PRO A 310 -1.75 18.84 9.42
CA PRO A 310 -2.21 20.03 8.68
C PRO A 310 -3.74 20.05 8.57
N MET A 311 -4.42 20.22 9.72
CA MET A 311 -5.87 20.21 9.85
C MET A 311 -6.32 21.42 10.66
N LYS A 312 -7.57 21.84 10.49
CA LYS A 312 -8.17 22.90 11.31
C LYS A 312 -8.84 22.32 12.54
#